data_AF-A0A8S1B1F9-F1
#
_entry.id   AF-A0A8S1B1F9-F1
#
_cell.length_a   1.000
_cell.length_b   1.000
_cell.length_c   1.000
_cell.angle_alpha   90.00
_cell.angle_beta   90.00
_cell.angle_gamma   90.00
#
_symmetry.space_group_name_H-M   'P 1'
#
loop_
_entity.id
_entity.type
_entity.pdbx_description
1 polymer ?
#
loop_
_entity_poly.entity_id
_entity_poly.type
_entity_poly.pdbx_seq_one_letter_code
_entity_poly.pdbx_strand_id
1 'polypeptide(L)'
;MPAEEEDPELYELVKKCQIHRHTQTCTKNNTSVRCRFNFPRQECDETRIVSHSSDGFLRNGGRICLLKRRKQDAWVNNFHPQLLRLRTGNMDIQPCGSNEAIAYYIAKYLSKAEPEGVDSGIAQAIQQIQREESDISRKLFRICMKILKERQVSAAECAYRLCHIPLRDSSRSCIFLNTRKPEQRYKVLRFDQSGHVTGCYSNIFERYEKRPLHILNTILRK
;
A
#
# COMPACT_ATOMS: atom_id res chain seq x y z
N MET A 1 -18.64 9.80 -10.21
CA MET A 1 -18.37 11.26 -10.23
C MET A 1 -19.56 11.96 -9.60
N PRO A 2 -19.42 13.06 -8.84
CA PRO A 2 -20.59 13.86 -8.44
C PRO A 2 -21.35 14.37 -9.67
N ALA A 3 -22.60 14.78 -9.52
CA ALA A 3 -23.25 15.59 -10.56
C ALA A 3 -22.61 16.99 -10.60
N GLU A 4 -22.62 17.62 -11.78
CA GLU A 4 -22.06 18.96 -11.99
C GLU A 4 -22.75 20.01 -11.10
N GLU A 5 -24.06 19.87 -10.90
CA GLU A 5 -24.89 20.74 -10.06
C GLU A 5 -24.63 20.56 -8.56
N GLU A 6 -24.24 19.35 -8.13
CA GLU A 6 -24.00 19.02 -6.72
C GLU A 6 -22.64 19.51 -6.23
N ASP A 7 -21.60 19.35 -7.05
CA ASP A 7 -20.23 19.73 -6.72
C ASP A 7 -19.44 20.10 -7.99
N PRO A 8 -19.62 21.34 -8.49
CA PRO A 8 -18.99 21.79 -9.74
C PRO A 8 -17.46 21.70 -9.71
N GLU A 9 -16.86 22.05 -8.56
CA GLU A 9 -15.41 22.05 -8.40
C GLU A 9 -14.83 20.64 -8.48
N LEU A 10 -15.41 19.67 -7.76
CA LEU A 10 -14.95 18.29 -7.80
C LEU A 10 -15.22 17.67 -9.17
N TYR A 11 -16.35 17.99 -9.79
CA TYR A 11 -16.69 17.53 -11.13
C TYR A 11 -15.63 17.96 -12.17
N GLU A 12 -15.24 19.24 -12.15
CA GLU A 12 -14.18 19.75 -13.02
C GLU A 12 -12.81 19.10 -12.73
N LEU A 13 -12.47 18.90 -11.46
CA LEU A 13 -11.25 18.18 -11.09
C LEU A 13 -11.23 16.73 -11.60
N VAL A 14 -12.38 16.04 -11.54
CA VAL A 14 -12.53 14.67 -12.04
C VAL A 14 -12.37 14.63 -13.55
N LYS A 15 -13.05 15.52 -14.28
CA LYS A 15 -12.91 15.66 -15.74
C LYS A 15 -11.47 15.95 -16.16
N LYS A 16 -10.79 16.83 -15.43
CA LYS A 16 -9.42 17.24 -15.72
C LYS A 16 -8.39 16.14 -15.42
N CYS A 17 -8.50 15.46 -14.29
CA CYS A 17 -7.41 14.63 -13.76
C CYS A 17 -7.68 13.12 -13.75
N GLN A 18 -8.95 12.70 -13.77
CA GLN A 18 -9.31 11.30 -13.47
C GLN A 18 -9.87 10.53 -14.67
N ILE A 19 -10.09 11.16 -15.82
CA ILE A 19 -10.54 10.46 -17.02
C ILE A 19 -9.39 9.63 -17.59
N HIS A 20 -9.56 8.31 -17.60
CA HIS A 20 -8.65 7.40 -18.25
C HIS A 20 -8.71 7.59 -19.77
N ARG A 21 -7.54 7.78 -20.37
CA ARG A 21 -7.34 7.78 -21.81
C ARG A 21 -6.29 6.73 -22.13
N HIS A 22 -6.53 5.94 -23.16
CA HIS A 22 -5.57 4.92 -23.54
C HIS A 22 -4.25 5.58 -23.98
N THR A 23 -3.17 5.07 -23.40
CA THR A 23 -1.79 5.39 -23.78
C THR A 23 -1.06 4.09 -24.07
N GLN A 24 0.19 4.16 -24.53
CA GLN A 24 1.01 2.97 -24.80
C GLN A 24 1.14 2.05 -23.57
N THR A 25 1.04 2.60 -22.35
CA THR A 25 1.09 1.81 -21.11
C THR A 25 -0.16 0.94 -20.86
N CYS A 26 -1.24 1.20 -21.60
CA CYS A 26 -2.50 0.47 -21.50
C CYS A 26 -2.45 -0.90 -22.18
N THR A 27 -1.46 -1.15 -23.04
CA THR A 27 -1.19 -2.48 -23.58
C THR A 27 0.02 -3.05 -22.86
N LYS A 28 -0.08 -4.29 -22.37
CA LYS A 28 1.11 -5.04 -21.93
C LYS A 28 1.70 -5.66 -23.19
N ASN A 29 2.95 -5.31 -23.52
CA ASN A 29 3.71 -5.87 -24.65
C ASN A 29 2.98 -5.82 -26.01
N ASN A 30 2.16 -4.80 -26.27
CA ASN A 30 1.36 -4.64 -27.51
C ASN A 30 0.50 -5.85 -27.92
N THR A 31 0.23 -6.77 -27.00
CA THR A 31 -0.44 -8.05 -27.29
C THR A 31 -1.83 -8.15 -26.67
N SER A 32 -2.22 -7.17 -25.84
CA SER A 32 -3.50 -7.22 -25.14
C SER A 32 -4.61 -6.49 -25.91
N VAL A 33 -5.67 -7.23 -26.24
CA VAL A 33 -6.94 -6.71 -26.77
C VAL A 33 -7.70 -5.89 -25.72
N ARG A 34 -7.38 -6.07 -24.44
CA ARG A 34 -8.02 -5.39 -23.31
C ARG A 34 -7.07 -4.40 -22.65
N CYS A 35 -7.60 -3.29 -22.17
CA CYS A 35 -6.82 -2.33 -21.39
C CYS A 35 -6.22 -3.02 -20.15
N ARG A 36 -4.91 -2.86 -19.93
CA ARG A 36 -4.17 -3.33 -18.75
C ARG A 36 -4.84 -2.93 -17.44
N PHE A 37 -5.47 -1.75 -17.42
CA PHE A 37 -6.15 -1.21 -16.26
C PHE A 37 -7.63 -1.62 -16.17
N ASN A 38 -8.10 -2.49 -17.07
CA ASN A 38 -9.47 -2.99 -17.17
C ASN A 38 -10.52 -1.90 -17.40
N PHE A 39 -10.22 -0.94 -18.28
CA PHE A 39 -11.19 0.03 -18.80
C PHE A 39 -11.83 -0.48 -20.11
N PRO A 40 -13.12 -0.14 -20.38
CA PRO A 40 -14.04 0.59 -19.50
C PRO A 40 -14.42 -0.24 -18.26
N ARG A 41 -14.62 0.43 -17.12
CA ARG A 41 -15.07 -0.21 -15.87
C ARG A 41 -16.55 -0.55 -15.99
N GLN A 42 -16.96 -1.68 -15.43
CA GLN A 42 -18.37 -2.10 -15.41
C GLN A 42 -19.22 -1.16 -14.54
N GLU A 43 -20.49 -1.00 -14.92
CA GLU A 43 -21.45 -0.31 -14.06
C GLU A 43 -21.74 -1.15 -12.82
N CYS A 44 -22.07 -0.46 -11.72
CA CYS A 44 -22.39 -1.11 -10.46
C CYS A 44 -23.27 -0.16 -9.64
N ASP A 45 -24.45 -0.61 -9.24
CA ASP A 45 -25.40 0.26 -8.54
C ASP A 45 -24.97 0.58 -7.11
N GLU A 46 -24.18 -0.30 -6.50
CA GLU A 46 -23.76 -0.21 -5.11
C GLU A 46 -22.32 -0.69 -4.91
N THR A 47 -21.64 -0.06 -3.94
CA THR A 47 -20.29 -0.47 -3.58
C THR A 47 -20.34 -1.75 -2.76
N ARG A 48 -19.65 -2.79 -3.21
CA ARG A 48 -19.60 -4.08 -2.51
C ARG A 48 -18.22 -4.72 -2.56
N ILE A 49 -17.91 -5.50 -1.52
CA ILE A 49 -16.73 -6.35 -1.46
C ILE A 49 -17.13 -7.74 -2.00
N VAL A 50 -16.32 -8.28 -2.90
CA VAL A 50 -16.52 -9.60 -3.48
C VAL A 50 -15.48 -10.57 -2.93
N SER A 51 -15.90 -11.82 -2.70
CA SER A 51 -14.98 -12.89 -2.31
C SER A 51 -13.95 -13.15 -3.41
N HIS A 52 -12.72 -13.49 -3.03
CA HIS A 52 -11.66 -13.91 -3.95
C HIS A 52 -12.05 -15.11 -4.84
N SER A 53 -12.97 -15.95 -4.37
CA SER A 53 -13.46 -17.13 -5.11
C SER A 53 -14.65 -16.84 -6.05
N SER A 54 -15.18 -15.62 -6.04
CA SER A 54 -16.40 -15.31 -6.79
C SER A 54 -16.12 -14.96 -8.26
N ASP A 55 -17.08 -15.24 -9.14
CA ASP A 55 -17.06 -14.79 -10.54
C ASP A 55 -16.89 -13.27 -10.66
N GLY A 56 -17.44 -12.52 -9.70
CA GLY A 56 -17.30 -11.07 -9.63
C GLY A 56 -15.85 -10.60 -9.48
N PHE A 57 -15.03 -11.35 -8.75
CA PHE A 57 -13.60 -11.07 -8.59
C PHE A 57 -12.84 -11.27 -9.91
N LEU A 58 -13.09 -12.38 -10.62
CA LEU A 58 -12.48 -12.68 -11.91
C LEU A 58 -12.88 -11.65 -12.98
N ARG A 59 -14.17 -11.32 -13.08
CA ARG A 59 -14.69 -10.34 -14.04
C ARG A 59 -14.15 -8.93 -13.83
N ASN A 60 -13.86 -8.55 -12.58
CA ASN A 60 -13.31 -7.24 -12.23
C ASN A 60 -11.78 -7.15 -12.38
N GLY A 61 -11.15 -8.17 -12.97
CA GLY A 61 -9.70 -8.23 -13.16
C GLY A 61 -8.93 -8.42 -11.86
N GLY A 62 -9.48 -9.20 -10.93
CA GLY A 62 -8.84 -9.52 -9.64
C GLY A 62 -8.97 -8.42 -8.59
N ARG A 63 -9.97 -7.53 -8.72
CA ARG A 63 -10.23 -6.46 -7.75
C ARG A 63 -11.38 -6.83 -6.83
N ILE A 64 -11.09 -6.84 -5.53
CA ILE A 64 -12.01 -7.25 -4.47
C ILE A 64 -13.11 -6.23 -4.14
N CYS A 65 -12.96 -4.97 -4.55
CA CYS A 65 -13.96 -3.95 -4.31
C CYS A 65 -14.54 -3.48 -5.65
N LEU A 66 -15.84 -3.72 -5.80
CA LEU A 66 -16.67 -3.14 -6.85
C LEU A 66 -17.21 -1.83 -6.31
N LEU A 67 -16.80 -0.71 -6.90
CA LEU A 67 -17.31 0.60 -6.51
C LEU A 67 -18.58 0.92 -7.27
N LYS A 68 -19.53 1.57 -6.60
CA LYS A 68 -20.70 2.18 -7.24
C LYS A 68 -20.25 3.06 -8.40
N ARG A 69 -20.80 2.79 -9.58
CA ARG A 69 -20.41 3.43 -10.83
C ARG A 69 -21.58 3.44 -11.81
N ARG A 70 -21.92 4.64 -12.28
CA ARG A 70 -22.89 4.82 -13.37
C ARG A 70 -22.22 4.56 -14.72
N LYS A 71 -23.00 4.26 -15.75
CA LYS A 71 -22.50 3.98 -17.10
C LYS A 71 -21.61 5.11 -17.66
N GLN A 72 -21.97 6.38 -17.42
CA GLN A 72 -21.17 7.54 -17.84
C GLN A 72 -19.82 7.65 -17.12
N ASP A 73 -19.69 7.05 -15.93
CA ASP A 73 -18.48 7.08 -15.12
C ASP A 73 -17.51 5.94 -15.48
N ALA A 74 -17.79 5.13 -16.52
CA ALA A 74 -17.01 3.94 -16.90
C ALA A 74 -15.51 4.20 -17.10
N TRP A 75 -15.13 5.43 -17.46
CA TRP A 75 -13.74 5.83 -17.75
C TRP A 75 -13.07 6.62 -16.63
N VAL A 76 -13.75 6.83 -15.50
CA VAL A 76 -13.22 7.60 -14.36
C VAL A 76 -12.34 6.70 -13.49
N ASN A 77 -11.12 7.11 -13.15
CA ASN A 77 -10.29 6.38 -12.19
C ASN A 77 -10.91 6.40 -10.78
N ASN A 78 -10.44 5.52 -9.91
CA ASN A 78 -10.85 5.55 -8.51
C ASN A 78 -10.09 6.66 -7.77
N PHE A 79 -10.82 7.59 -7.18
CA PHE A 79 -10.23 8.74 -6.50
C PHE A 79 -10.89 8.97 -5.14
N HIS A 80 -10.20 9.68 -4.26
CA HIS A 80 -10.75 10.17 -3.00
C HIS A 80 -11.04 11.67 -3.11
N PRO A 81 -12.29 12.14 -2.90
CA PRO A 81 -12.68 13.53 -3.13
C PRO A 81 -11.76 14.57 -2.47
N GLN A 82 -11.48 14.45 -1.17
CA GLN A 82 -10.59 15.40 -0.48
C GLN A 82 -9.15 15.36 -1.00
N LEU A 83 -8.62 14.18 -1.32
CA LEU A 83 -7.24 14.07 -1.83
C LEU A 83 -7.11 14.67 -3.23
N LEU A 84 -8.17 14.55 -4.04
CA LEU A 84 -8.19 15.15 -5.38
C LEU A 84 -8.17 16.67 -5.29
N ARG A 85 -8.93 17.26 -4.37
CA ARG A 85 -8.91 18.71 -4.11
C ARG A 85 -7.54 19.19 -3.65
N LEU A 86 -6.89 18.45 -2.75
CA LEU A 86 -5.57 18.83 -2.21
C LEU A 86 -4.42 18.67 -3.21
N ARG A 87 -4.43 17.60 -4.01
CA ARG A 87 -3.30 17.22 -4.87
C ARG A 87 -3.51 17.58 -6.34
N THR A 88 -4.76 17.77 -6.77
CA THR A 88 -5.16 18.07 -8.16
C THR A 88 -4.44 17.20 -9.19
N GLY A 89 -4.36 15.89 -8.93
CA GLY A 89 -3.57 14.96 -9.73
C GLY A 89 -4.25 13.61 -9.90
N ASN A 90 -3.87 12.87 -10.95
CA ASN A 90 -4.41 11.54 -11.22
C ASN A 90 -4.19 10.60 -10.03
N MET A 91 -5.20 9.79 -9.71
CA MET A 91 -5.18 8.80 -8.64
C MET A 91 -5.86 7.51 -9.11
N ASP A 92 -5.35 6.35 -8.71
CA ASP A 92 -6.02 5.05 -8.88
C ASP A 92 -6.00 4.33 -7.52
N ILE A 93 -6.87 4.76 -6.62
CA ILE A 93 -6.94 4.24 -5.24
C ILE A 93 -7.78 2.97 -5.23
N GLN A 94 -7.24 1.90 -4.67
CA GLN A 94 -7.93 0.61 -4.54
C GLN A 94 -7.72 0.08 -3.12
N PRO A 95 -8.79 -0.40 -2.44
CA PRO A 95 -8.64 -1.03 -1.15
C PRO A 95 -7.85 -2.34 -1.27
N CYS A 96 -6.99 -2.59 -0.29
CA CYS A 96 -6.26 -3.85 -0.19
C CYS A 96 -7.18 -4.94 0.38
N GLY A 97 -7.31 -6.06 -0.32
CA GLY A 97 -8.28 -7.09 0.03
C GLY A 97 -7.81 -8.14 1.02
N SER A 98 -6.51 -8.25 1.27
CA SER A 98 -5.97 -9.22 2.23
C SER A 98 -4.58 -8.81 2.71
N ASN A 99 -4.13 -9.38 3.82
CA ASN A 99 -2.78 -9.17 4.35
C ASN A 99 -1.72 -9.70 3.39
N GLU A 100 -2.01 -10.80 2.70
CA GLU A 100 -1.14 -11.42 1.70
C GLU A 100 -0.99 -10.52 0.48
N ALA A 101 -2.08 -9.90 0.02
CA ALA A 101 -2.05 -8.95 -1.08
C ALA A 101 -1.21 -7.71 -0.74
N ILE A 102 -1.27 -7.24 0.51
CA ILE A 102 -0.44 -6.13 1.01
C ILE A 102 1.04 -6.54 1.02
N ALA A 103 1.35 -7.69 1.63
CA ALA A 103 2.72 -8.19 1.71
C ALA A 103 3.33 -8.39 0.32
N TYR A 104 2.58 -9.01 -0.60
CA TYR A 104 2.99 -9.16 -2.00
C TYR A 104 3.23 -7.82 -2.70
N TYR A 105 2.33 -6.85 -2.51
CA TYR A 105 2.47 -5.53 -3.11
C TYR A 105 3.74 -4.82 -2.61
N ILE A 106 4.00 -4.83 -1.31
CA ILE A 106 5.20 -4.26 -0.72
C ILE A 106 6.44 -4.95 -1.29
N ALA A 107 6.49 -6.28 -1.26
CA ALA A 107 7.61 -7.06 -1.77
C ALA A 107 7.89 -6.75 -3.25
N LYS A 108 6.84 -6.70 -4.09
CA LYS A 108 6.94 -6.39 -5.52
C LYS A 108 7.58 -5.01 -5.79
N TYR A 109 7.24 -4.01 -4.98
CA TYR A 109 7.79 -2.66 -5.17
C TYR A 109 9.20 -2.53 -4.59
N LEU A 110 9.49 -3.19 -3.47
CA LEU A 110 10.85 -3.28 -2.93
C LEU A 110 11.78 -3.97 -3.94
N SER A 111 11.29 -5.02 -4.61
CA SER A 111 12.07 -5.77 -5.58
C SER A 111 12.05 -5.18 -6.99
N LYS A 112 11.44 -4.00 -7.21
CA LYS A 112 11.25 -3.45 -8.56
C LYS A 112 12.56 -3.01 -9.23
N ALA A 113 13.54 -2.63 -8.42
CA ALA A 113 14.88 -2.28 -8.89
C ALA A 113 15.81 -3.49 -9.01
N GLU A 114 15.36 -4.67 -8.57
CA GLU A 114 16.14 -5.89 -8.70
C GLU A 114 16.11 -6.38 -10.15
N PRO A 115 17.18 -7.05 -10.62
CA PRO A 115 17.18 -7.65 -11.94
C PRO A 115 15.99 -8.60 -12.12
N GLU A 116 15.30 -8.51 -13.26
CA GLU A 116 14.14 -9.37 -13.56
C GLU A 116 14.54 -10.86 -13.67
N GLY A 117 15.82 -11.12 -13.96
CA GLY A 117 16.41 -12.45 -13.89
C GLY A 117 16.79 -12.81 -12.46
N VAL A 118 15.99 -13.64 -11.81
CA VAL A 118 16.50 -14.50 -10.75
C VAL A 118 17.53 -15.41 -11.44
N ASP A 119 18.80 -15.30 -11.08
CA ASP A 119 19.83 -16.19 -11.63
C ASP A 119 19.33 -17.63 -11.53
N SER A 120 19.48 -18.40 -12.61
CA SER A 120 19.15 -19.82 -12.68
C SER A 120 19.62 -20.60 -11.44
N GLY A 121 20.76 -20.20 -10.85
CA GLY A 121 21.29 -20.76 -9.61
C GLY A 121 20.42 -20.50 -8.38
N ILE A 122 19.77 -19.33 -8.26
CA ILE A 122 18.83 -19.03 -7.18
C ILE A 122 17.55 -19.85 -7.37
N ALA A 123 17.03 -19.95 -8.60
CA ALA A 123 15.82 -20.73 -8.88
C ALA A 123 16.01 -22.23 -8.57
N GLN A 124 17.15 -22.80 -8.98
CA GLN A 124 17.52 -24.19 -8.67
C GLN A 124 17.73 -24.40 -7.17
N ALA A 125 18.44 -23.49 -6.49
CA ALA A 125 18.63 -23.58 -5.05
C ALA A 125 17.31 -23.50 -4.28
N ILE A 126 16.36 -22.65 -4.70
CA ILE A 126 15.02 -22.60 -4.11
C ILE A 126 14.31 -23.95 -4.29
N GLN A 127 14.34 -24.56 -5.48
CA GLN A 127 13.73 -25.87 -5.71
C GLN A 127 14.35 -26.98 -4.86
N GLN A 128 15.68 -26.97 -4.69
CA GLN A 128 16.38 -27.95 -3.86
C GLN A 128 15.99 -27.79 -2.38
N ILE A 129 16.03 -26.56 -1.86
CA ILE A 129 15.64 -26.24 -0.48
C ILE A 129 14.16 -26.59 -0.23
N GLN A 130 13.30 -26.44 -1.24
CA GLN A 130 11.89 -26.84 -1.13
C GLN A 130 11.70 -28.35 -0.96
N ARG A 131 12.60 -29.18 -1.51
CA ARG A 131 12.55 -30.65 -1.41
C ARG A 131 13.19 -31.18 -0.12
N GLU A 132 14.28 -30.56 0.32
CA GLU A 132 15.10 -31.07 1.43
C GLU A 132 14.61 -30.65 2.83
N GLU A 133 13.98 -29.48 2.95
CA GLU A 133 13.55 -28.94 4.24
C GLU A 133 12.03 -29.06 4.39
N SER A 134 11.55 -29.60 5.52
CA SER A 134 10.11 -29.70 5.79
C SER A 134 9.60 -28.48 6.57
N ASP A 135 10.43 -27.89 7.42
CA ASP A 135 10.04 -26.72 8.20
C ASP A 135 10.01 -25.45 7.35
N ILE A 136 8.86 -24.78 7.35
CA ILE A 136 8.62 -23.58 6.52
C ILE A 136 9.55 -22.44 6.91
N SER A 137 9.82 -22.26 8.21
CA SER A 137 10.63 -21.14 8.70
C SER A 137 12.10 -21.31 8.29
N ARG A 138 12.66 -22.51 8.46
CA ARG A 138 14.02 -22.86 8.03
C ARG A 138 14.16 -22.80 6.51
N LYS A 139 13.15 -23.27 5.78
CA LYS A 139 13.07 -23.19 4.32
C LYS A 139 13.16 -21.74 3.85
N LEU A 140 12.31 -20.87 4.40
CA LEU A 140 12.32 -19.44 4.10
C LEU A 140 13.65 -18.77 4.47
N PHE A 141 14.22 -19.10 5.62
CA PHE A 141 15.51 -18.56 6.03
C PHE A 141 16.63 -18.92 5.05
N ARG A 142 16.76 -20.20 4.66
CA ARG A 142 17.76 -20.66 3.69
C ARG A 142 17.59 -19.98 2.33
N ILE A 143 16.36 -19.87 1.85
CA ILE A 143 16.03 -19.15 0.62
C ILE A 143 16.48 -17.69 0.71
N CYS A 144 16.14 -16.99 1.80
CA CYS A 144 16.52 -15.59 2.00
C CYS A 144 18.04 -15.42 2.03
N MET A 145 18.77 -16.29 2.74
CA MET A 145 20.23 -16.23 2.80
C MET A 145 20.88 -16.45 1.43
N LYS A 146 20.35 -17.39 0.63
CA LYS A 146 20.86 -17.62 -0.72
C LYS A 146 20.61 -16.42 -1.63
N ILE A 147 19.41 -15.84 -1.60
CA ILE A 147 19.09 -14.62 -2.37
C ILE A 147 20.02 -13.48 -1.95
N LEU A 148 20.19 -13.24 -0.65
CA LEU A 148 21.07 -12.17 -0.16
C LEU A 148 22.54 -12.36 -0.55
N LYS A 149 23.01 -13.61 -0.66
CA LYS A 149 24.38 -13.93 -1.08
C LYS A 149 24.62 -13.68 -2.57
N GLU A 150 23.67 -14.05 -3.41
CA GLU A 150 23.77 -13.92 -4.88
C GLU A 150 23.30 -12.55 -5.38
N ARG A 151 22.62 -11.77 -4.53
CA ARG A 151 22.12 -10.44 -4.88
C ARG A 151 23.29 -9.53 -5.25
N GLN A 152 23.27 -9.09 -6.50
CA GLN A 152 24.14 -8.02 -6.97
C GLN A 152 23.68 -6.69 -6.38
N VAL A 153 24.64 -5.90 -5.90
CA VAL A 153 24.38 -4.57 -5.33
C VAL A 153 25.08 -3.52 -6.16
N SER A 154 24.52 -2.30 -6.19
CA SER A 154 25.15 -1.18 -6.88
C SER A 154 26.50 -0.81 -6.25
N ALA A 155 27.40 -0.19 -7.01
CA ALA A 155 28.68 0.29 -6.50
C ALA A 155 28.51 1.24 -5.30
N ALA A 156 27.47 2.09 -5.31
CA ALA A 156 27.14 2.98 -4.20
C ALA A 156 26.74 2.20 -2.93
N GLU A 157 25.85 1.21 -3.04
CA GLU A 157 25.49 0.35 -1.91
C GLU A 157 26.71 -0.42 -1.37
N CYS A 158 27.58 -0.92 -2.26
CA CYS A 158 28.81 -1.60 -1.90
C CYS A 158 29.74 -0.71 -1.06
N ALA A 159 30.00 0.53 -1.52
CA ALA A 159 30.82 1.49 -0.80
C ALA A 159 30.28 1.79 0.60
N TYR A 160 28.95 2.01 0.73
CA TYR A 160 28.32 2.23 2.03
C TYR A 160 28.52 1.03 2.96
N ARG A 161 28.33 -0.19 2.47
CA ARG A 161 28.50 -1.41 3.27
C ARG A 161 29.96 -1.62 3.69
N LEU A 162 30.92 -1.46 2.77
CA LEU A 162 32.36 -1.63 3.05
C LEU A 162 32.90 -0.57 4.02
N CYS A 163 32.37 0.65 3.96
CA CYS A 163 32.74 1.73 4.86
C CYS A 163 31.94 1.76 6.17
N HIS A 164 31.06 0.77 6.41
CA HIS A 164 30.15 0.73 7.57
C HIS A 164 29.27 1.99 7.72
N ILE A 165 28.92 2.62 6.60
CA ILE A 165 28.02 3.79 6.56
C ILE A 165 26.57 3.27 6.54
N PRO A 166 25.68 3.82 7.38
CA PRO A 166 24.28 3.41 7.36
C PRO A 166 23.63 3.68 6.00
N LEU A 167 23.02 2.65 5.41
CA LEU A 167 22.30 2.73 4.12
C LEU A 167 21.05 3.61 4.17
N ARG A 168 20.59 3.93 5.38
CA ARG A 168 19.44 4.79 5.62
C ARG A 168 19.68 5.58 6.88
N ASP A 169 19.41 6.87 6.78
CA ASP A 169 19.23 7.73 7.94
C ASP A 169 17.89 8.47 7.82
N SER A 170 17.34 8.94 8.94
CA SER A 170 16.12 9.73 8.94
C SER A 170 16.21 10.85 9.95
N SER A 171 16.11 12.08 9.46
CA SER A 171 16.00 13.27 10.31
C SER A 171 14.66 13.37 11.04
N ARG A 172 13.72 12.44 10.82
CA ARG A 172 12.37 12.47 11.38
C ARG A 172 12.11 11.23 12.22
N SER A 173 11.60 11.44 13.43
CA SER A 173 11.16 10.34 14.29
C SER A 173 9.91 9.65 13.71
N CYS A 174 9.88 8.32 13.75
CA CYS A 174 8.70 7.53 13.40
C CYS A 174 7.87 7.28 14.66
N ILE A 175 6.57 7.53 14.58
CA ILE A 175 5.62 7.23 15.67
C ILE A 175 4.55 6.33 15.08
N PHE A 176 4.34 5.17 15.68
CA PHE A 176 3.22 4.32 15.31
C PHE A 176 1.91 4.89 15.87
N LEU A 177 0.98 5.24 14.98
CA LEU A 177 -0.38 5.62 15.34
C LEU A 177 -1.27 4.38 15.33
N ASN A 178 -1.86 4.06 16.48
CA ASN A 178 -2.80 2.95 16.57
C ASN A 178 -4.15 3.35 15.98
N THR A 179 -4.46 2.88 14.77
CA THR A 179 -5.70 3.19 14.03
C THR A 179 -6.91 2.34 14.44
N ARG A 180 -6.79 1.48 15.47
CA ARG A 180 -7.93 0.73 16.00
C ARG A 180 -9.01 1.67 16.56
N LYS A 181 -10.24 1.16 16.71
CA LYS A 181 -11.33 1.87 17.40
C LYS A 181 -10.93 2.23 18.83
N PRO A 182 -11.44 3.33 19.41
CA PRO A 182 -11.04 3.80 20.73
C PRO A 182 -11.02 2.72 21.82
N GLU A 183 -11.98 1.79 21.77
CA GLU A 183 -12.17 0.71 22.74
C GLU A 183 -11.13 -0.42 22.59
N GLN A 184 -10.50 -0.51 21.43
CA GLN A 184 -9.53 -1.56 21.07
C GLN A 184 -8.07 -1.07 21.08
N ARG A 185 -7.85 0.19 21.47
CA ARG A 185 -6.51 0.76 21.59
C ARG A 185 -5.87 0.32 22.90
N TYR A 186 -4.75 -0.38 22.80
CA TYR A 186 -3.96 -0.72 23.98
C TYR A 186 -3.44 0.56 24.67
N LYS A 187 -3.45 0.57 26.00
CA LYS A 187 -2.86 1.63 26.82
C LYS A 187 -1.62 1.08 27.49
N VAL A 188 -0.57 1.89 27.57
CA VAL A 188 0.67 1.51 28.26
C VAL A 188 0.44 1.72 29.76
N LEU A 189 0.59 0.66 30.56
CA LEU A 189 0.49 0.74 32.01
C LEU A 189 1.65 1.56 32.58
N ARG A 190 1.38 2.30 33.64
CA ARG A 190 2.36 3.03 34.43
C ARG A 190 2.59 2.26 35.73
N PHE A 191 3.86 2.04 36.05
CA PHE A 191 4.29 1.34 37.26
C PHE A 191 5.02 2.31 38.18
N ASP A 192 4.91 2.12 39.49
CA ASP A 192 5.78 2.79 40.47
C ASP A 192 7.14 2.09 40.63
N GLN A 193 8.01 2.63 41.49
CA GLN A 193 9.33 2.05 41.78
C GLN A 193 9.25 0.67 42.46
N SER A 194 8.10 0.33 43.05
CA SER A 194 7.83 -0.97 43.67
C SER A 194 7.17 -1.98 42.72
N GLY A 195 6.90 -1.60 41.46
CA GLY A 195 6.27 -2.46 40.46
C GLY A 195 4.75 -2.52 40.50
N HIS A 196 4.06 -1.69 41.31
CA HIS A 196 2.60 -1.63 41.32
C HIS A 196 2.07 -0.71 40.22
N VAL A 197 0.92 -1.09 39.64
CA VAL A 197 0.25 -0.32 38.59
C VAL A 197 -0.37 0.94 39.20
N THR A 198 0.10 2.10 38.79
CA THR A 198 -0.39 3.42 39.25
C THR A 198 -1.34 4.07 38.25
N GLY A 199 -1.46 3.52 37.03
CA GLY A 199 -2.40 4.01 36.02
C GLY A 199 -1.95 3.66 34.61
N CYS A 200 -2.37 4.48 33.64
CA CYS A 200 -2.00 4.34 32.23
C CYS A 200 -1.34 5.63 31.73
N TYR A 201 -0.34 5.51 30.85
CA TYR A 201 0.18 6.65 30.11
C TYR A 201 -0.85 7.17 29.11
N SER A 202 -0.97 8.49 29.00
CA SER A 202 -1.80 9.11 27.97
C SER A 202 -1.27 8.79 26.58
N ASN A 203 -2.15 8.21 25.76
CA ASN A 203 -1.85 7.91 24.37
C ASN A 203 -1.80 9.19 23.51
N ILE A 204 -1.33 9.06 22.28
CA ILE A 204 -1.18 10.20 21.36
C ILE A 204 -2.52 10.90 21.05
N PHE A 205 -3.63 10.18 21.04
CA PHE A 205 -4.96 10.74 20.79
C PHE A 205 -5.41 11.61 21.96
N GLU A 206 -5.29 11.11 23.19
CA GLU A 206 -5.62 11.86 24.41
C GLU A 206 -4.76 13.13 24.53
N ARG A 207 -3.48 13.05 24.19
CA ARG A 207 -2.60 14.23 24.15
C ARG A 207 -3.04 15.24 23.08
N TYR A 208 -3.46 14.75 21.92
CA TYR A 208 -3.95 15.59 20.84
C TYR A 208 -5.30 16.22 21.16
N GLU A 209 -6.21 15.52 21.81
CA GLU A 209 -7.51 16.04 22.26
C GLU A 209 -7.35 17.09 23.36
N LYS A 210 -6.40 16.88 24.29
CA LYS A 210 -6.07 17.82 25.37
C LYS A 210 -5.14 18.96 24.93
N ARG A 211 -4.87 19.10 23.63
CA ARG A 211 -3.95 20.13 23.14
C ARG A 211 -4.54 21.54 23.36
N PRO A 212 -3.72 22.55 23.70
CA PRO A 212 -4.19 23.92 23.82
C PRO A 212 -4.88 24.42 22.55
N LEU A 213 -5.98 25.17 22.68
CA LEU A 213 -6.77 25.63 21.53
C LEU A 213 -5.98 26.57 20.60
N HIS A 214 -4.98 27.29 21.12
CA HIS A 214 -4.17 28.22 20.32
C HIS A 214 -3.23 27.54 19.31
N ILE A 215 -3.03 26.21 19.38
CA ILE A 215 -2.23 25.44 18.41
C ILE A 215 -3.09 24.60 17.46
N LEU A 216 -4.38 24.92 17.30
CA LEU A 216 -5.32 24.11 16.50
C LEU A 216 -4.88 23.95 15.03
N ASN A 217 -4.18 24.96 14.49
CA ASN A 217 -3.71 25.01 13.10
C ASN A 217 -2.23 24.64 12.94
N THR A 218 -1.55 24.29 14.03
CA THR A 218 -0.13 23.95 14.00
C THR A 218 0.02 22.43 13.91
N ILE A 219 0.51 21.94 12.77
CA ILE A 219 0.90 20.53 12.65
C ILE A 219 2.05 20.28 13.63
N LEU A 220 1.87 19.34 14.55
CA LEU A 220 2.89 18.89 15.50
C LEU A 220 4.16 18.50 14.73
N ARG A 221 5.15 19.38 14.72
CA ARG A 221 6.52 19.03 14.34
C ARG A 221 7.16 18.38 15.56
N LYS A 222 7.41 17.08 15.47
CA LYS A 222 8.42 16.41 16.30
C LYS A 222 9.78 16.53 15.61
#